data_AF-A0A919NF55-F1
#
_entry.id   AF-A0A919NF55-F1
#
_cell.length_a   1.000
_cell.length_b   1.000
_cell.length_c   1.000
_cell.angle_alpha   90.00
_cell.angle_beta   90.00
_cell.angle_gamma   90.00
#
_symmetry.space_group_name_H-M   'P 1'
#
loop_
_entity.id
_entity.type
_entity.pdbx_description
1 polymer ?
#
loop_
_entity_poly.entity_id
_entity_poly.type
_entity_poly.pdbx_seq_one_letter_code
_entity_poly.pdbx_strand_id
1 'polypeptide(L)'
;MSDLTVREMTADEFGEWHEGVIRDFSEAQTAAGSGTLEENLRRTRESQAALLPRGAQTPGMLFFKGVRGDGAVVGSMWIALEHPRGYRGCAFLFEIAIDEPFRGEGYGRALLTAGENVVREHGLTALDLNVFGDNARAIGLYASAGYRVVTQQMRKDLGSGGADHER
;
A
#
# COMPACT_ATOMS: atom_id res chain seq x y z
N MET A 1 13.61 -6.36 -19.51
CA MET A 1 13.13 -5.95 -18.17
C MET A 1 13.48 -4.49 -18.01
N SER A 2 12.52 -3.63 -17.69
CA SER A 2 12.78 -2.21 -17.51
C SER A 2 13.74 -2.04 -16.33
N ASP A 3 14.87 -1.37 -16.56
CA ASP A 3 15.87 -1.08 -15.53
C ASP A 3 15.29 -0.06 -14.55
N LEU A 4 14.87 -0.54 -13.38
CA LEU A 4 14.25 0.25 -12.32
C LEU A 4 14.98 -0.03 -11.01
N THR A 5 15.44 1.03 -10.38
CA THR A 5 16.04 1.00 -9.04
C THR A 5 15.14 1.73 -8.05
N VAL A 6 15.42 1.59 -6.77
CA VAL A 6 14.75 2.35 -5.70
C VAL A 6 15.76 3.20 -4.96
N ARG A 7 15.33 4.39 -4.53
CA ARG A 7 16.05 5.25 -3.59
C ARG A 7 15.12 5.72 -2.50
N GLU A 8 15.66 6.01 -1.32
CA GLU A 8 14.86 6.58 -0.24
C GLU A 8 14.27 7.94 -0.64
N MET A 9 13.08 8.22 -0.13
CA MET A 9 12.47 9.55 -0.23
C MET A 9 13.25 10.56 0.62
N THR A 10 13.37 11.79 0.13
CA THR A 10 13.78 12.90 1.00
C THR A 10 12.66 13.26 1.97
N ALA A 11 12.96 14.03 3.01
CA ALA A 11 11.96 14.50 3.97
C ALA A 11 10.84 15.33 3.30
N ASP A 12 11.21 16.16 2.32
CA ASP A 12 10.26 16.99 1.57
C ASP A 12 9.38 16.13 0.66
N GLU A 13 9.99 15.16 -0.07
CA GLU A 13 9.23 14.22 -0.90
C GLU A 13 8.25 13.39 -0.07
N PHE A 14 8.65 12.96 1.13
CA PHE A 14 7.79 12.23 2.04
C PHE A 14 6.58 13.06 2.46
N GLY A 15 6.76 14.33 2.83
CA GLY A 15 5.66 15.18 3.31
C GLY A 15 4.55 15.34 2.29
N GLU A 16 4.90 15.68 1.04
CA GLU A 16 3.92 15.83 -0.04
C GLU A 16 3.27 14.50 -0.44
N TRP A 17 4.07 13.44 -0.55
CA TRP A 17 3.59 12.10 -0.90
C TRP A 17 2.64 11.55 0.16
N HIS A 18 2.95 11.72 1.44
CA HIS A 18 2.21 11.13 2.55
C HIS A 18 0.79 11.69 2.68
N GLU A 19 0.61 13.00 2.49
CA GLU A 19 -0.73 13.61 2.41
C GLU A 19 -1.53 13.07 1.21
N GLY A 20 -0.86 12.81 0.08
CA GLY A 20 -1.48 12.13 -1.06
C GLY A 20 -2.00 10.74 -0.70
N VAL A 21 -1.15 9.92 -0.05
CA VAL A 21 -1.53 8.57 0.39
C VAL A 21 -2.70 8.59 1.38
N ILE A 22 -2.72 9.54 2.32
CA ILE A 22 -3.84 9.69 3.27
C ILE A 22 -5.15 9.95 2.53
N ARG A 23 -5.15 10.84 1.54
CA ARG A 23 -6.33 11.17 0.74
C ARG A 23 -6.79 9.96 -0.06
N ASP A 24 -5.91 9.38 -0.87
CA ASP A 24 -6.23 8.29 -1.79
C ASP A 24 -6.76 7.06 -1.03
N PHE A 25 -6.16 6.72 0.11
CA PHE A 25 -6.63 5.64 0.97
C PHE A 25 -8.01 5.94 1.60
N SER A 26 -8.27 7.18 1.97
CA SER A 26 -9.56 7.59 2.54
C SER A 26 -10.68 7.59 1.49
N GLU A 27 -10.37 7.97 0.25
CA GLU A 27 -11.28 7.86 -0.88
C GLU A 27 -11.59 6.39 -1.21
N ALA A 28 -10.57 5.52 -1.24
CA ALA A 28 -10.75 4.09 -1.46
C ALA A 28 -11.61 3.43 -0.36
N GLN A 29 -11.42 3.79 0.92
CA GLN A 29 -12.28 3.31 2.01
C GLN A 29 -13.74 3.76 1.83
N THR A 30 -13.95 5.00 1.40
CA THR A 30 -15.29 5.55 1.13
C THR A 30 -15.96 4.80 -0.02
N ALA A 31 -15.24 4.61 -1.12
CA ALA A 31 -15.70 3.85 -2.29
C ALA A 31 -16.04 2.39 -1.93
N ALA A 32 -15.29 1.79 -1.00
CA ALA A 32 -15.54 0.46 -0.44
C ALA A 32 -16.71 0.42 0.59
N GLY A 33 -17.49 1.49 0.71
CA GLY A 33 -18.70 1.55 1.57
C GLY A 33 -18.39 1.72 3.05
N SER A 34 -17.25 2.30 3.42
CA SER A 34 -16.92 2.61 4.81
C SER A 34 -17.05 4.11 5.07
N GLY A 35 -18.01 4.55 5.87
CA GLY A 35 -18.10 5.93 6.37
C GLY A 35 -18.15 7.03 5.31
N THR A 36 -18.07 8.29 5.74
CA THR A 36 -17.90 9.43 4.83
C THR A 36 -16.41 9.71 4.58
N LEU A 37 -16.09 10.47 3.51
CA LEU A 37 -14.70 10.87 3.24
C LEU A 37 -14.09 11.66 4.40
N GLU A 38 -14.86 12.56 5.02
CA GLU A 38 -14.40 13.35 6.17
C GLU A 38 -14.03 12.45 7.36
N GLU A 39 -14.90 11.49 7.69
CA GLU A 39 -14.65 10.53 8.76
C GLU A 39 -13.41 9.68 8.48
N ASN A 40 -13.26 9.22 7.23
CA ASN A 40 -12.13 8.41 6.83
C ASN A 40 -10.82 9.21 6.84
N LEU A 41 -10.82 10.45 6.36
CA LEU A 41 -9.65 11.33 6.43
C LEU A 41 -9.18 11.50 7.87
N ARG A 42 -10.11 11.77 8.80
CA ARG A 42 -9.79 11.90 10.22
C ARG A 42 -9.18 10.60 10.77
N ARG A 43 -9.85 9.46 10.57
CA ARG A 43 -9.38 8.14 11.06
C ARG A 43 -8.03 7.75 10.46
N THR A 44 -7.85 7.95 9.17
CA THR A 44 -6.60 7.64 8.45
C THR A 44 -5.48 8.49 9.00
N ARG A 45 -5.66 9.82 9.17
CA ARG A 45 -4.64 10.70 9.78
C ARG A 45 -4.25 10.26 11.18
N GLU A 46 -5.23 9.98 12.03
CA GLU A 46 -4.98 9.49 13.41
C GLU A 46 -4.18 8.17 13.40
N SER A 47 -4.59 7.21 12.57
CA SER A 47 -3.91 5.92 12.45
C SER A 47 -2.50 6.06 11.88
N GLN A 48 -2.30 6.91 10.87
CA GLN A 48 -1.00 7.14 10.26
C GLN A 48 -0.04 7.87 11.21
N ALA A 49 -0.54 8.84 11.99
CA ALA A 49 0.27 9.52 13.00
C ALA A 49 0.71 8.56 14.13
N ALA A 50 -0.15 7.62 14.52
CA ALA A 50 0.21 6.58 15.49
C ALA A 50 1.23 5.58 14.90
N LEU A 51 1.12 5.25 13.61
CA LEU A 51 2.01 4.34 12.91
C LEU A 51 3.39 4.97 12.62
N LEU A 52 3.43 6.28 12.39
CA LEU A 52 4.62 7.04 12.00
C LEU A 52 4.95 8.14 13.03
N PRO A 53 5.25 7.79 14.30
CA PRO A 53 5.49 8.77 15.37
C PRO A 53 6.69 9.70 15.12
N ARG A 54 7.56 9.36 14.15
CA ARG A 54 8.69 10.20 13.71
C ARG A 54 8.64 10.50 12.20
N GLY A 55 7.47 10.39 11.58
CA GLY A 55 7.30 10.57 10.13
C GLY A 55 8.23 9.65 9.33
N ALA A 56 8.92 10.21 8.34
CA ALA A 56 9.91 9.51 7.51
C ALA A 56 11.05 8.85 8.30
N GLN A 57 11.32 9.32 9.52
CA GLN A 57 12.39 8.78 10.38
C GLN A 57 11.89 7.69 11.35
N THR A 58 10.66 7.21 11.17
CA THR A 58 10.12 6.12 12.01
C THR A 58 10.92 4.83 11.76
N PRO A 59 11.57 4.26 12.79
CA PRO A 59 12.40 3.07 12.62
C PRO A 59 11.62 1.90 12.00
N GLY A 60 12.23 1.22 11.04
CA GLY A 60 11.62 0.09 10.34
C GLY A 60 10.60 0.46 9.26
N MET A 61 10.35 1.75 9.02
CA MET A 61 9.51 2.24 7.94
C MET A 61 10.39 2.74 6.80
N LEU A 62 10.25 2.15 5.62
CA LEU A 62 11.04 2.45 4.44
C LEU A 62 10.15 3.09 3.38
N PHE A 63 10.56 4.24 2.87
CA PHE A 63 9.84 5.03 1.88
C PHE A 63 10.72 5.23 0.65
N PHE A 64 10.25 4.76 -0.50
CA PHE A 64 11.06 4.74 -1.72
C PHE A 64 10.41 5.47 -2.88
N LYS A 65 11.25 6.07 -3.72
CA LYS A 65 10.92 6.41 -5.11
C LYS A 65 11.48 5.33 -6.04
N GLY A 66 10.68 4.90 -7.02
CA GLY A 66 11.15 4.11 -8.14
C GLY A 66 11.80 5.01 -9.19
N VAL A 67 13.03 4.70 -9.59
CA VAL A 67 13.84 5.52 -10.49
C VAL A 67 14.34 4.68 -11.67
N ARG A 68 14.05 5.15 -12.89
CA ARG A 68 14.53 4.57 -14.14
C ARG A 68 16.03 4.85 -14.34
N GLY A 69 16.67 4.08 -15.22
CA GLY A 69 18.09 4.30 -15.57
C GLY A 69 18.43 5.69 -16.14
N ASP A 70 17.45 6.45 -16.64
CA ASP A 70 17.61 7.85 -17.09
C ASP A 70 17.34 8.89 -15.98
N GLY A 71 17.09 8.45 -14.74
CA GLY A 71 16.84 9.30 -13.59
C GLY A 71 15.38 9.72 -13.40
N ALA A 72 14.47 9.33 -14.29
CA ALA A 72 13.05 9.64 -14.14
C ALA A 72 12.44 8.88 -12.95
N VAL A 73 11.76 9.60 -12.07
CA VAL A 73 10.94 9.03 -11.00
C VAL A 73 9.63 8.55 -11.62
N VAL A 74 9.25 7.29 -11.34
CA VAL A 74 8.06 6.65 -11.94
C VAL A 74 7.00 6.25 -10.94
N GLY A 75 7.28 6.33 -9.64
CA GLY A 75 6.35 5.88 -8.62
C GLY A 75 6.93 5.85 -7.22
N SER A 76 6.14 5.34 -6.29
CA SER A 76 6.42 5.30 -4.86
C SER A 76 6.13 3.94 -4.25
N MET A 77 6.77 3.67 -3.12
CA MET A 77 6.52 2.47 -2.34
C MET A 77 6.79 2.72 -0.85
N TRP A 78 5.97 2.11 0.02
CA TRP A 78 6.16 2.13 1.47
C TRP A 78 6.08 0.72 2.05
N ILE A 79 7.18 0.31 2.69
CA ILE A 79 7.33 -0.99 3.34
C ILE A 79 7.63 -0.79 4.83
N ALA A 80 7.02 -1.60 5.68
CA ALA A 80 7.44 -1.81 7.06
C ALA A 80 8.20 -3.13 7.19
N LEU A 81 9.32 -3.12 7.91
CA LEU A 81 10.13 -4.31 8.19
C LEU A 81 9.51 -5.21 9.27
N GLU A 82 8.45 -4.74 9.94
CA GLU A 82 7.66 -5.52 10.89
C GLU A 82 6.20 -5.56 10.45
N HIS A 83 5.60 -6.75 10.44
CA HIS A 83 4.18 -6.87 10.13
C HIS A 83 3.33 -6.21 11.23
N PRO A 84 2.30 -5.39 10.89
CA PRO A 84 1.42 -4.72 11.87
C PRO A 84 0.62 -5.63 12.83
N ARG A 85 0.73 -6.96 12.66
CA ARG A 85 0.06 -7.99 13.45
C ARG A 85 1.06 -8.87 14.22
N GLY A 86 2.36 -8.51 14.19
CA GLY A 86 3.42 -9.20 14.90
C GLY A 86 3.90 -10.51 14.26
N TYR A 87 3.62 -10.75 12.98
CA TYR A 87 4.13 -11.93 12.28
C TYR A 87 5.66 -11.83 12.11
N ARG A 88 6.38 -12.76 12.72
CA ARG A 88 7.85 -12.79 12.70
C ARG A 88 8.36 -13.11 11.29
N GLY A 89 9.43 -12.42 10.87
CA GLY A 89 10.09 -12.65 9.58
C GLY A 89 9.27 -12.18 8.36
N CYS A 90 8.22 -11.40 8.58
CA CYS A 90 7.31 -10.92 7.56
C CYS A 90 7.27 -9.38 7.57
N ALA A 91 7.63 -8.77 6.44
CA ALA A 91 7.44 -7.35 6.17
C ALA A 91 5.99 -7.08 5.74
N PHE A 92 5.62 -5.80 5.67
CA PHE A 92 4.32 -5.37 5.18
C PHE A 92 4.46 -4.24 4.16
N LEU A 93 3.89 -4.41 2.97
CA LEU A 93 3.79 -3.39 1.93
C LEU A 93 2.50 -2.60 2.17
N PHE A 94 2.66 -1.36 2.63
CA PHE A 94 1.55 -0.44 2.91
C PHE A 94 1.04 0.25 1.65
N GLU A 95 1.95 0.67 0.77
CA GLU A 95 1.64 1.46 -0.41
C GLU A 95 2.58 1.10 -1.56
N ILE A 96 2.03 1.02 -2.77
CA ILE A 96 2.79 1.00 -4.01
C ILE A 96 1.97 1.66 -5.11
N ALA A 97 2.56 2.66 -5.78
CA ALA A 97 1.92 3.37 -6.88
C ALA A 97 2.91 3.66 -8.00
N ILE A 98 2.37 3.71 -9.22
CA ILE A 98 3.07 4.21 -10.40
C ILE A 98 2.38 5.50 -10.82
N ASP A 99 3.19 6.54 -11.02
CA ASP A 99 2.72 7.85 -11.46
C ASP A 99 2.02 7.70 -12.81
N GLU A 100 0.94 8.45 -13.00
CA GLU A 100 0.02 8.28 -14.14
C GLU A 100 0.71 8.20 -15.51
N PRO A 101 1.71 9.04 -15.83
CA PRO A 101 2.40 9.01 -17.12
C PRO A 101 3.15 7.71 -17.42
N PHE A 102 3.48 6.89 -16.42
CA PHE A 102 4.29 5.68 -16.56
C PHE A 102 3.47 4.38 -16.37
N ARG A 103 2.15 4.49 -16.21
CA ARG A 103 1.29 3.32 -15.99
C ARG A 103 1.19 2.48 -17.27
N GLY A 104 1.21 1.15 -17.08
CA GLY A 104 0.98 0.20 -18.18
C GLY A 104 2.26 -0.25 -18.89
N GLU A 105 3.41 0.30 -18.52
CA GLU A 105 4.73 -0.04 -19.10
C GLU A 105 5.50 -1.09 -18.30
N GLY A 106 4.85 -1.77 -17.35
CA GLY A 106 5.47 -2.82 -16.53
C GLY A 106 6.23 -2.31 -15.29
N TYR A 107 6.33 -1.00 -15.06
CA TYR A 107 7.03 -0.46 -13.87
C TYR A 107 6.42 -0.90 -12.54
N GLY A 108 5.12 -1.19 -12.47
CA GLY A 108 4.51 -1.73 -11.25
C GLY A 108 5.11 -3.07 -10.83
N ARG A 109 5.41 -3.95 -11.80
CA ARG A 109 6.12 -5.22 -11.53
C ARG A 109 7.55 -4.94 -11.11
N ALA A 110 8.25 -4.08 -11.83
CA ALA A 110 9.65 -3.77 -11.54
C ALA A 110 9.83 -3.17 -10.14
N LEU A 111 8.94 -2.24 -9.74
CA LEU A 111 8.96 -1.60 -8.44
C LEU A 111 8.66 -2.60 -7.31
N LEU A 112 7.67 -3.48 -7.51
CA LEU A 112 7.36 -4.56 -6.56
C LEU A 112 8.57 -5.49 -6.37
N THR A 113 9.21 -5.93 -7.46
CA THR A 113 10.41 -6.77 -7.40
C THR A 113 11.57 -6.08 -6.68
N ALA A 114 11.78 -4.79 -6.90
CA ALA A 114 12.78 -4.02 -6.18
C ALA A 114 12.49 -3.97 -4.66
N GLY A 115 11.22 -3.78 -4.27
CA GLY A 115 10.80 -3.82 -2.87
C GLY A 115 11.00 -5.18 -2.22
N GLU A 116 10.67 -6.27 -2.92
CA GLU A 116 10.93 -7.62 -2.44
C GLU A 116 12.43 -7.89 -2.23
N ASN A 117 13.30 -7.35 -3.09
CA ASN A 117 14.75 -7.46 -2.91
C ASN A 117 15.20 -6.74 -1.63
N VAL A 118 14.72 -5.53 -1.38
CA VAL A 118 14.98 -4.80 -0.13
C VAL A 118 14.55 -5.63 1.09
N VAL A 119 13.36 -6.23 1.06
CA VAL A 119 12.87 -7.11 2.13
C VAL A 119 13.82 -8.30 2.36
N ARG A 120 14.31 -8.93 1.29
CA ARG A 120 15.28 -10.04 1.37
C ARG A 120 16.63 -9.58 1.93
N GLU A 121 17.12 -8.41 1.55
CA GLU A 121 18.37 -7.82 2.06
C GLU A 121 18.30 -7.55 3.57
N HIS A 122 17.11 -7.26 4.10
CA HIS A 122 16.86 -7.17 5.54
C HIS A 122 16.68 -8.53 6.23
N GLY A 123 16.87 -9.65 5.52
CA GLY A 123 16.79 -11.01 6.08
C GLY A 123 15.36 -11.50 6.34
N LEU A 124 14.35 -10.83 5.80
CA LEU A 124 12.95 -11.22 5.93
C LEU A 124 12.56 -12.17 4.78
N THR A 125 11.64 -13.09 5.07
CA THR A 125 11.30 -14.20 4.16
C THR A 125 9.89 -14.09 3.58
N ALA A 126 9.11 -13.11 4.01
CA ALA A 126 7.74 -12.90 3.56
C ALA A 126 7.42 -11.39 3.46
N LEU A 127 6.51 -11.05 2.56
CA LEU A 127 5.95 -9.71 2.40
C LEU A 127 4.43 -9.83 2.25
N ASP A 128 3.70 -9.27 3.21
CA ASP A 128 2.24 -9.21 3.18
C ASP A 128 1.77 -7.82 2.74
N LEU A 129 0.53 -7.73 2.28
CA LEU A 129 -0.12 -6.49 1.87
C LEU A 129 -1.63 -6.61 1.99
N ASN A 130 -2.31 -5.47 1.98
CA ASN A 130 -3.74 -5.41 1.76
C ASN A 130 -4.03 -4.82 0.38
N VAL A 131 -5.10 -5.30 -0.24
CA VAL A 131 -5.62 -4.75 -1.50
C VAL A 131 -7.14 -4.71 -1.44
N PHE A 132 -7.73 -3.59 -1.86
CA PHE A 132 -9.18 -3.48 -1.96
C PHE A 132 -9.72 -4.44 -3.02
N GLY A 133 -10.87 -5.07 -2.75
CA GLY A 133 -11.40 -6.16 -3.57
C GLY A 133 -11.81 -5.78 -4.99
N ASP A 134 -12.03 -4.48 -5.25
CA ASP A 134 -12.35 -3.90 -6.56
C ASP A 134 -11.12 -3.49 -7.37
N ASN A 135 -9.92 -3.53 -6.78
CA ASN A 135 -8.68 -3.14 -7.47
C ASN A 135 -8.12 -4.29 -8.32
N ALA A 136 -8.84 -4.64 -9.39
CA ALA A 136 -8.50 -5.74 -10.29
C ALA A 136 -7.08 -5.64 -10.87
N ARG A 137 -6.61 -4.41 -11.14
CA ARG A 137 -5.25 -4.16 -11.65
C ARG A 137 -4.18 -4.59 -10.64
N ALA A 138 -4.29 -4.15 -9.39
CA ALA A 138 -3.34 -4.52 -8.34
C ALA A 138 -3.42 -6.01 -8.01
N ILE A 139 -4.64 -6.57 -7.93
CA ILE A 139 -4.85 -8.02 -7.72
C ILE A 139 -4.14 -8.83 -8.82
N GLY A 140 -4.31 -8.44 -10.09
CA GLY A 140 -3.63 -9.09 -11.21
C GLY A 140 -2.10 -8.98 -11.12
N LEU A 141 -1.58 -7.81 -10.72
CA LEU A 141 -0.16 -7.61 -10.48
C LEU A 141 0.37 -8.56 -9.39
N TYR A 142 -0.26 -8.60 -8.23
CA TYR A 142 0.19 -9.41 -7.10
C TYR A 142 0.09 -10.91 -7.40
N ALA A 143 -1.03 -11.36 -7.97
CA ALA A 143 -1.20 -12.76 -8.35
C ALA A 143 -0.11 -13.24 -9.31
N SER A 144 0.21 -12.44 -10.33
CA SER A 144 1.26 -12.76 -11.30
C SER A 144 2.69 -12.59 -10.75
N ALA A 145 2.87 -12.00 -9.57
CA ALA A 145 4.12 -12.00 -8.81
C ALA A 145 4.22 -13.19 -7.82
N GLY A 146 3.17 -14.02 -7.71
CA GLY A 146 3.16 -15.18 -6.81
C GLY A 146 2.56 -14.90 -5.42
N TYR A 147 1.97 -13.72 -5.21
CA TYR A 147 1.19 -13.46 -3.99
C TYR A 147 -0.08 -14.32 -4.01
N ARG A 148 -0.49 -14.75 -2.82
CA ARG A 148 -1.70 -15.53 -2.59
C ARG A 148 -2.54 -14.86 -1.52
N VAL A 149 -3.86 -15.01 -1.62
CA VAL A 149 -4.75 -14.55 -0.56
C VAL A 149 -4.50 -15.38 0.70
N VAL A 150 -4.07 -14.71 1.78
CA VAL A 150 -3.88 -15.33 3.11
C VAL A 150 -5.00 -14.99 4.08
N THR A 151 -5.64 -13.84 3.90
CA THR A 151 -6.81 -13.38 4.66
C THR A 151 -7.75 -12.60 3.76
N GLN A 152 -9.06 -12.67 4.02
CA GLN A 152 -10.08 -11.90 3.32
C GLN A 152 -11.07 -11.30 4.31
N GLN A 153 -11.42 -10.03 4.10
CA GLN A 153 -12.48 -9.34 4.83
C GLN A 153 -13.68 -9.15 3.89
N MET A 154 -14.88 -9.41 4.39
CA MET A 154 -16.13 -9.27 3.65
C MET A 154 -17.14 -8.47 4.47
N ARG A 155 -17.97 -7.69 3.80
CA ARG A 155 -19.07 -6.94 4.40
C ARG A 155 -20.33 -7.14 3.59
N LYS A 156 -21.47 -7.24 4.27
CA LYS A 156 -22.81 -7.18 3.70
C LYS A 156 -23.58 -6.07 4.40
N ASP A 157 -24.13 -5.12 3.64
CA ASP A 157 -25.01 -4.11 4.21
C ASP A 157 -26.37 -4.73 4.50
N LEU A 158 -26.84 -4.58 5.75
CA LEU A 158 -28.08 -5.21 6.19
C LEU A 158 -29.31 -4.33 6.02
N GLY A 159 -29.14 -3.02 5.79
CA GLY A 159 -30.25 -2.05 5.76
C GLY A 159 -31.02 -1.97 7.08
N SER A 160 -31.48 -0.80 7.47
CA SER A 160 -32.53 -0.71 8.51
C SER A 160 -33.89 -0.92 7.82
N GLY A 161 -34.31 -2.18 7.70
CA GLY A 161 -35.57 -2.52 7.06
C GLY A 161 -36.04 -3.94 7.34
N GLY A 162 -36.91 -4.07 8.34
CA GLY A 162 -38.13 -4.88 8.26
C GLY A 162 -38.01 -6.38 8.49
N ALA A 163 -38.95 -6.87 9.29
CA ALA A 163 -39.30 -8.26 9.51
C ALA A 163 -39.32 -9.15 8.25
N ASP A 164 -39.23 -10.45 8.56
CA ASP A 164 -39.46 -11.61 7.72
C ASP A 164 -38.37 -11.90 6.68
N HIS A 165 -37.63 -12.99 6.92
CA HIS A 165 -37.89 -14.24 6.22
C HIS A 165 -37.57 -15.42 7.16
N GLU A 166 -38.62 -15.94 7.81
CA GLU A 166 -38.74 -17.38 7.99
C GLU A 166 -38.96 -18.01 6.60
N ARG A 167 -38.05 -18.90 6.18
CA ARG A 167 -38.28 -20.33 5.94
C ARG A 167 -37.03 -20.98 5.39
#